data_AF-A0AAN7ZYU3-F1
#
_entry.id   AF-A0AAN7ZYU3-F1
#
_cell.length_a   1.000
_cell.length_b   1.000
_cell.length_c   1.000
_cell.angle_alpha   90.00
_cell.angle_beta   90.00
_cell.angle_gamma   90.00
#
_symmetry.space_group_name_H-M   'P 1'
#
loop_
_entity.id
_entity.type
_entity.pdbx_description
1 polymer ?
#
loop_
_entity_poly.entity_id
_entity_poly.type
_entity_poly.pdbx_seq_one_letter_code
_entity_poly.pdbx_strand_id
1 'polypeptide(L)'
;MAALRRPTARRIASLLTTESTPRTQQRRRLATALDTPPPTSTTTTPRPSTSFSNRLNTGPSFAEFVSPSQTPDELLNEEESLELRTVQIGPAGNKRTHTRLPEWLKTPIPSNENYKKIKKDLRGLGLHTVCEEARCPNISDCWGGDNKNAATATIMLMGDTCTRGCRFCSVKTSNKPPPLDPHEPENTAEALKRWGLGYVVLTSVDRDDLVDGGAQHFAETIMKIKQKAPQILVEALTGDYAGDLEMVKLVAQSGLDVYAHNMETTEELTPFVRDRRAKFRQSLAVLKAAKEAKPSLITKTSIMLGLGETEDALYATLRELRAVGVDVVTFGQYMRPTKRHMKVEEYVTPATFELWRQRALDAGFLYCASGPLVRSSYKAGEAFIENVLKKRARHNSLVSAEAMGGFKSLKDAAWVLALRSVGFGLSRSRLALLWALDIEAKFFPYLPIAFETQQTKRIVYFECSVS
;
A
#
# COMPACT_ATOMS: atom_id res chain seq x y z
N MET A 1 13.81 57.68 -56.66
CA MET A 1 13.85 58.76 -55.65
C MET A 1 13.66 58.14 -54.26
N ALA A 2 14.57 58.45 -53.32
CA ALA A 2 14.53 58.33 -51.84
C ALA A 2 14.01 57.00 -51.21
N ALA A 3 14.77 56.14 -50.52
CA ALA A 3 15.74 56.24 -49.41
C ALA A 3 15.14 56.39 -47.99
N LEU A 4 15.68 55.59 -47.05
CA LEU A 4 15.72 55.73 -45.56
C LEU A 4 14.51 55.15 -44.77
N ARG A 5 14.61 54.52 -43.59
CA ARG A 5 15.66 54.35 -42.56
C ARG A 5 15.24 53.27 -41.52
N ARG A 6 16.21 52.56 -40.93
CA ARG A 6 16.13 51.87 -39.61
C ARG A 6 16.52 52.84 -38.48
N PRO A 7 16.20 52.53 -37.21
CA PRO A 7 17.18 52.67 -36.11
C PRO A 7 17.14 51.46 -35.15
N THR A 8 18.21 50.69 -34.90
CA THR A 8 19.40 50.89 -34.04
C THR A 8 19.14 51.21 -32.56
N ALA A 9 19.52 50.25 -31.72
CA ALA A 9 19.68 50.33 -30.27
C ALA A 9 20.88 51.21 -29.86
N ARG A 10 20.74 51.92 -28.72
CA ARG A 10 21.85 52.50 -27.95
C ARG A 10 21.59 52.28 -26.46
N ARG A 11 22.47 51.52 -25.81
CA ARG A 11 22.65 51.54 -24.35
C ARG A 11 23.80 52.48 -24.02
N ILE A 12 23.56 53.36 -23.07
CA ILE A 12 24.49 54.37 -22.56
C ILE A 12 25.39 53.73 -21.50
N ALA A 13 26.69 54.00 -21.62
CA ALA A 13 27.71 53.71 -20.62
C ALA A 13 27.79 54.85 -19.59
N SER A 14 28.09 54.52 -18.34
CA SER A 14 28.45 55.45 -17.26
C SER A 14 29.79 55.01 -16.67
N LEU A 15 30.67 55.98 -16.46
CA LEU A 15 32.07 55.88 -16.05
C LEU A 15 32.25 56.19 -14.55
N LEU A 16 33.15 55.41 -13.92
CA LEU A 16 34.17 55.73 -12.88
C LEU A 16 33.69 56.33 -11.53
N THR A 17 34.15 55.85 -10.37
CA THR A 17 35.49 56.03 -9.75
C THR A 17 35.79 54.92 -8.71
N THR A 18 36.88 54.15 -8.81
CA THR A 18 38.18 54.25 -8.07
C THR A 18 38.12 54.46 -6.56
N GLU A 19 38.48 53.42 -5.80
CA GLU A 19 39.38 53.52 -4.63
C GLU A 19 40.01 52.14 -4.33
N SER A 20 41.29 52.16 -3.95
CA SER A 20 42.20 51.03 -3.85
C SER A 20 42.81 50.95 -2.45
N THR A 21 43.21 49.73 -2.05
CA THR A 21 44.29 49.30 -1.11
C THR A 21 43.84 48.15 -0.18
N PRO A 22 44.76 47.36 0.42
CA PRO A 22 45.87 46.65 -0.22
C PRO A 22 45.89 45.14 0.14
N ARG A 23 46.55 44.36 -0.73
CA ARG A 23 46.93 42.95 -0.50
C ARG A 23 47.94 42.85 0.65
N THR A 24 47.65 42.03 1.66
CA THR A 24 48.65 41.60 2.66
C THR A 24 49.08 40.16 2.38
N GLN A 25 50.39 39.99 2.27
CA GLN A 25 51.10 38.78 1.87
C GLN A 25 51.01 37.68 2.93
N GLN A 26 50.77 36.44 2.48
CA GLN A 26 51.04 35.23 3.25
C GLN A 26 52.54 35.10 3.51
N ARG A 27 52.92 35.02 4.79
CA ARG A 27 54.24 34.54 5.22
C ARG A 27 54.07 33.29 6.08
N ARG A 28 54.51 32.16 5.54
CA ARG A 28 54.82 30.94 6.30
C ARG A 28 55.95 31.27 7.29
N ARG A 29 55.81 30.87 8.55
CA ARG A 29 56.93 30.71 9.47
C ARG A 29 56.88 29.32 10.11
N LEU A 30 58.00 28.63 9.98
CA LEU A 30 58.29 27.31 10.51
C LEU A 30 58.25 27.31 12.04
N ALA A 31 57.80 26.18 12.59
CA ALA A 31 57.95 25.83 14.00
C ALA A 31 59.44 25.71 14.35
N THR A 32 59.83 26.24 15.51
CA THR A 32 61.10 25.92 16.16
C THR A 32 60.82 25.72 17.63
N ALA A 33 61.03 24.49 18.09
CA ALA A 33 60.99 24.12 19.49
C ALA A 33 62.21 24.70 20.22
N LEU A 34 62.01 25.19 21.44
CA LEU A 34 63.08 25.35 22.42
C LEU A 34 62.56 24.88 23.79
N ASP A 35 63.19 23.82 24.29
CA ASP A 35 63.14 23.32 25.66
C ASP A 35 63.84 24.30 26.61
N THR A 36 63.21 24.65 27.74
CA THR A 36 63.92 24.92 29.01
C THR A 36 62.96 24.77 30.22
N PRO A 37 63.37 24.15 31.35
CA PRO A 37 62.50 23.84 32.51
C PRO A 37 62.61 24.88 33.66
N PRO A 38 62.15 24.58 34.90
CA PRO A 38 60.90 25.00 35.55
C PRO A 38 61.06 26.19 36.54
N PRO A 39 60.00 26.60 37.27
CA PRO A 39 60.09 26.37 38.71
C PRO A 39 58.81 25.88 39.40
N THR A 40 59.07 25.16 40.47
CA THR A 40 58.15 24.57 41.45
C THR A 40 57.46 25.63 42.30
N SER A 41 56.30 25.25 42.84
CA SER A 41 55.49 25.87 43.90
C SER A 41 54.44 26.90 43.47
N THR A 42 53.18 26.45 43.42
CA THR A 42 52.04 27.23 43.93
C THR A 42 50.88 26.30 44.26
N THR A 43 50.45 26.42 45.52
CA THR A 43 49.28 25.87 46.19
C THR A 43 48.08 25.65 45.25
N THR A 44 47.64 24.40 45.08
CA THR A 44 46.45 24.06 44.29
C THR A 44 45.22 24.19 45.16
N THR A 45 44.45 25.26 44.94
CA THR A 45 43.03 25.32 45.36
C THR A 45 42.24 24.23 44.62
N PRO A 46 41.32 23.49 45.28
CA PRO A 46 40.51 22.50 44.60
C PRO A 46 39.62 23.18 43.57
N ARG A 47 39.69 22.72 42.32
CA ARG A 47 38.88 23.20 41.21
C ARG A 47 37.40 22.89 41.51
N PRO A 48 36.44 23.82 41.32
CA PRO A 48 35.03 23.49 41.46
C PRO A 48 34.67 22.42 40.42
N SER A 49 34.10 21.31 40.87
CA SER A 49 33.65 20.23 39.98
C SER A 49 32.60 20.78 39.01
N THR A 50 32.87 20.73 37.71
CA THR A 50 31.88 21.11 36.70
C THR A 50 30.81 20.03 36.60
N SER A 51 29.55 20.45 36.36
CA SER A 51 28.35 19.59 36.37
C SER A 51 28.35 18.43 35.35
N PHE A 52 29.41 18.32 34.54
CA PHE A 52 29.61 17.26 33.58
C PHE A 52 30.11 15.96 34.23
N SER A 53 31.04 16.01 35.19
CA SER A 53 31.54 14.79 35.87
C SER A 53 30.49 14.13 36.77
N ASN A 54 29.56 14.91 37.35
CA ASN A 54 28.48 14.35 38.18
C ASN A 54 27.42 13.61 37.35
N ARG A 55 27.24 13.95 36.06
CA ARG A 55 26.29 13.26 35.18
C ARG A 55 26.77 11.90 34.67
N LEU A 56 28.08 11.63 34.74
CA LEU A 56 28.66 10.33 34.39
C LEU A 56 28.62 9.35 35.56
N ASN A 57 28.51 9.84 36.80
CA ASN A 57 28.47 9.01 38.01
C ASN A 57 27.03 8.63 38.45
N THR A 58 26.01 9.07 37.73
CA THR A 58 24.58 8.75 37.99
C THR A 58 24.03 7.59 37.15
N GLY A 59 24.87 6.92 36.37
CA GLY A 59 24.51 5.67 35.70
C GLY A 59 24.74 4.47 36.63
N PRO A 60 24.08 3.32 36.37
CA PRO A 60 24.29 2.13 37.16
C PRO A 60 25.76 1.74 37.15
N SER A 61 26.26 1.32 38.31
CA SER A 61 27.67 0.99 38.45
C SER A 61 28.03 -0.24 37.61
N PHE A 62 29.30 -0.40 37.23
CA PHE A 62 29.74 -1.60 36.52
C PHE A 62 29.45 -2.89 37.31
N ALA A 63 29.36 -2.83 38.64
CA ALA A 63 28.97 -3.96 39.48
C ALA A 63 27.48 -4.32 39.36
N GLU A 64 26.62 -3.32 39.15
CA GLU A 64 25.18 -3.45 38.90
C GLU A 64 24.91 -4.12 37.55
N PHE A 65 25.76 -3.85 36.55
CA PHE A 65 25.69 -4.45 35.22
C PHE A 65 26.12 -5.92 35.16
N VAL A 66 26.97 -6.37 36.09
CA VAL A 66 27.60 -7.71 36.05
C VAL A 66 26.98 -8.67 37.08
N SER A 67 26.10 -8.20 37.95
CA SER A 67 25.46 -9.02 38.98
C SER A 67 24.33 -9.88 38.38
N PRO A 68 24.29 -11.21 38.61
CA PRO A 68 23.32 -12.11 38.00
C PRO A 68 21.95 -12.13 38.70
N SER A 69 21.62 -11.09 39.47
CA SER A 69 20.40 -11.02 40.27
C SER A 69 19.53 -9.86 39.83
N GLN A 70 18.95 -9.94 38.63
CA GLN A 70 17.77 -9.15 38.30
C GLN A 70 16.55 -9.87 38.89
N THR A 71 15.81 -9.18 39.74
CA THR A 71 14.51 -9.65 40.22
C THR A 71 13.44 -9.34 39.15
N PRO A 72 12.34 -10.12 39.07
CA PRO A 72 11.33 -9.97 38.00
C PRO A 72 10.64 -8.59 37.92
N ASP A 73 10.78 -7.73 38.93
CA ASP A 73 10.20 -6.37 38.99
C ASP A 73 10.98 -5.31 38.17
N GLU A 74 12.10 -5.67 37.53
CA GLU A 74 12.86 -4.78 36.63
C GLU A 74 12.62 -5.04 35.13
N LEU A 75 11.55 -5.76 34.79
CA LEU A 75 11.05 -5.82 33.42
C LEU A 75 10.13 -4.62 33.20
N LEU A 76 10.49 -3.74 32.25
CA LEU A 76 9.65 -2.61 31.83
C LEU A 76 8.21 -3.11 31.59
N ASN A 77 7.25 -2.45 32.23
CA ASN A 77 5.82 -2.63 31.97
C ASN A 77 5.57 -2.54 30.45
N GLU A 78 4.69 -3.38 29.88
CA GLU A 78 4.28 -3.28 28.48
C GLU A 78 3.86 -1.84 28.11
N GLU A 79 3.18 -1.12 29.01
CA GLU A 79 2.81 0.28 28.81
C GLU A 79 4.03 1.22 28.75
N GLU A 80 5.05 1.05 29.60
CA GLU A 80 6.30 1.83 29.55
C GLU A 80 7.16 1.47 28.33
N SER A 81 7.04 0.24 27.82
CA SER A 81 7.68 -0.18 26.59
C SER A 81 7.03 0.46 25.34
N LEU A 82 5.73 0.74 25.44
CA LEU A 82 4.90 1.41 24.44
C LEU A 82 4.97 2.94 24.54
N GLU A 83 5.36 3.48 25.69
CA GLU A 83 5.69 4.90 25.81
C GLU A 83 6.82 5.25 24.84
N LEU A 84 6.46 6.08 23.86
CA LEU A 84 7.31 6.61 22.81
C LEU A 84 8.72 6.92 23.32
N ARG A 85 9.71 6.04 23.08
CA ARG A 85 11.11 6.23 23.48
C ARG A 85 11.64 7.55 22.93
N THR A 86 11.53 8.63 23.70
CA THR A 86 12.03 9.94 23.30
C THR A 86 13.50 10.05 23.65
N VAL A 87 14.35 10.20 22.63
CA VAL A 87 15.79 10.39 22.80
C VAL A 87 16.11 11.86 22.62
N GLN A 88 16.88 12.42 23.54
CA GLN A 88 17.43 13.76 23.38
C GLN A 88 18.67 13.70 22.50
N ILE A 89 18.59 14.28 21.30
CA ILE A 89 19.70 14.35 20.33
C ILE A 89 20.20 15.80 20.25
N GLY A 90 21.49 16.02 20.51
CA GLY A 90 22.15 17.32 20.29
C GLY A 90 23.20 17.68 21.34
N PRO A 91 24.10 18.64 21.03
CA PRO A 91 25.09 19.15 21.97
C PRO A 91 24.42 19.80 23.19
N ALA A 92 25.13 19.86 24.32
CA ALA A 92 24.64 20.51 25.54
C ALA A 92 24.26 21.97 25.23
N GLY A 93 22.96 22.30 25.30
CA GLY A 93 22.40 23.61 24.93
C GLY A 93 21.40 23.58 23.77
N ASN A 94 21.33 22.51 22.97
CA ASN A 94 20.36 22.37 21.87
C ASN A 94 19.87 20.92 21.72
N LYS A 95 19.44 20.32 22.83
CA LYS A 95 18.90 18.96 22.85
C LYS A 95 17.50 18.95 22.25
N ARG A 96 17.29 18.14 21.21
CA ARG A 96 15.99 17.94 20.58
C ARG A 96 15.43 16.59 20.97
N THR A 97 14.22 16.57 21.51
CA THR A 97 13.48 15.35 21.81
C THR A 97 13.03 14.68 20.52
N HIS A 98 13.46 13.44 20.28
CA HIS A 98 13.12 12.65 19.10
C HIS A 98 12.47 11.34 19.53
N THR A 99 11.21 11.13 19.17
CA THR A 99 10.54 9.84 19.31
C THR A 99 11.23 8.83 18.40
N ARG A 100 11.79 7.74 18.97
CA ARG A 100 12.33 6.66 18.17
C ARG A 100 11.20 5.91 17.48
N LEU A 101 11.45 5.54 16.22
CA LEU A 101 10.55 4.66 15.50
C LEU A 101 10.57 3.27 16.16
N PRO A 102 9.41 2.67 16.47
CA PRO A 102 9.33 1.30 16.96
C PRO A 102 10.04 0.30 16.06
N GLU A 103 10.48 -0.82 16.63
CA GLU A 103 11.29 -1.80 15.91
C GLU A 103 10.55 -2.44 14.73
N TRP A 104 9.26 -2.73 14.89
CA TRP A 104 8.40 -3.33 13.85
C TRP A 104 8.11 -2.40 12.66
N LEU A 105 8.52 -1.13 12.72
CA LEU A 105 8.39 -0.15 11.64
C LEU A 105 9.71 0.12 10.90
N LYS A 106 10.82 -0.50 11.32
CA LYS A 106 12.11 -0.37 10.65
C LYS A 106 12.14 -1.26 9.42
N THR A 107 12.56 -0.70 8.29
CA THR A 107 12.82 -1.45 7.05
C THR A 107 14.31 -1.41 6.69
N PRO A 108 14.82 -2.43 6.00
CA PRO A 108 16.18 -2.42 5.48
C PRO A 108 16.35 -1.32 4.41
N ILE A 109 17.58 -0.84 4.26
CA ILE A 109 17.91 0.19 3.26
C ILE A 109 17.84 -0.45 1.85
N PRO A 110 17.19 0.19 0.86
CA PRO A 110 17.08 -0.36 -0.47
C PRO A 110 18.45 -0.48 -1.17
N SER A 111 18.88 -1.69 -1.50
CA SER A 111 20.14 -1.96 -2.22
C SER A 111 20.01 -3.03 -3.31
N ASN A 112 19.02 -2.91 -4.20
CA ASN A 112 18.82 -3.87 -5.30
C ASN A 112 19.22 -3.27 -6.67
N GLU A 113 19.82 -4.08 -7.55
CA GLU A 113 20.12 -3.71 -8.94
C GLU A 113 18.86 -3.49 -9.78
N ASN A 114 17.79 -4.26 -9.55
CA ASN A 114 16.52 -4.09 -10.28
C ASN A 114 15.89 -2.72 -9.99
N TYR A 115 16.02 -2.23 -8.76
CA TYR A 115 15.61 -0.89 -8.38
C TYR A 115 16.33 0.18 -9.24
N LYS A 116 17.65 0.06 -9.44
CA LYS A 116 18.43 0.99 -10.26
C LYS A 116 17.98 0.98 -11.73
N LYS A 117 17.64 -0.20 -12.26
CA LYS A 117 17.17 -0.36 -13.65
C LYS A 117 15.83 0.34 -13.87
N ILE A 118 14.81 -0.01 -13.08
CA ILE A 118 13.46 0.59 -13.20
C ILE A 118 13.53 2.11 -13.01
N LYS A 119 14.35 2.58 -12.06
CA LYS A 119 14.60 4.00 -11.84
C LYS A 119 15.19 4.71 -13.06
N LYS A 120 16.11 4.07 -13.78
CA LYS A 120 16.71 4.62 -15.00
C LYS A 120 15.66 4.70 -16.12
N ASP A 121 14.84 3.66 -16.27
CA ASP A 121 13.78 3.60 -17.29
C ASP A 121 12.72 4.68 -17.04
N LEU A 122 12.24 4.83 -15.80
CA LEU A 122 11.28 5.87 -15.41
C LEU A 122 11.77 7.27 -15.77
N ARG A 123 13.03 7.59 -15.44
CA ARG A 123 13.64 8.87 -15.78
C ARG A 123 13.79 9.08 -17.28
N GLY A 124 14.13 8.02 -18.03
CA GLY A 124 14.25 8.08 -19.48
C GLY A 124 12.92 8.33 -20.21
N LEU A 125 11.80 7.96 -19.59
CA LEU A 125 10.45 8.12 -20.13
C LEU A 125 9.67 9.29 -19.53
N GLY A 126 10.30 10.08 -18.64
CA GLY A 126 9.62 11.20 -17.97
C GLY A 126 8.50 10.77 -17.01
N LEU A 127 8.52 9.52 -16.53
CA LEU A 127 7.47 8.97 -15.68
C LEU A 127 7.79 9.15 -14.19
N HIS A 128 6.75 9.34 -13.40
CA HIS A 128 6.84 9.46 -11.94
C HIS A 128 6.29 8.22 -11.24
N THR A 129 6.76 7.97 -10.02
CA THR A 129 6.21 6.90 -9.17
C THR A 129 5.93 7.43 -7.77
N VAL A 130 4.81 7.02 -7.20
CA VAL A 130 4.50 7.34 -5.80
C VAL A 130 5.52 6.71 -4.86
N CYS A 131 6.17 5.61 -5.27
CA CYS A 131 7.21 4.97 -4.48
C CYS A 131 8.36 5.94 -4.16
N GLU A 132 8.78 6.74 -5.14
CA GLU A 132 9.83 7.75 -4.98
C GLU A 132 9.29 9.03 -4.33
N GLU A 133 8.17 9.56 -4.83
CA GLU A 133 7.64 10.86 -4.38
C GLU A 133 7.04 10.81 -2.96
N ALA A 134 6.48 9.65 -2.57
CA ALA A 134 5.95 9.42 -1.22
C ALA A 134 6.98 8.83 -0.24
N ARG A 135 8.25 8.66 -0.66
CA ARG A 135 9.33 8.08 0.16
C ARG A 135 8.96 6.73 0.76
N CYS A 136 8.44 5.83 -0.07
CA CYS A 136 7.89 4.57 0.39
C CYS A 136 8.98 3.68 1.02
N PRO A 137 8.77 3.17 2.26
CA PRO A 137 9.73 2.27 2.90
C PRO A 137 9.80 0.89 2.23
N ASN A 138 8.80 0.53 1.41
CA ASN A 138 8.67 -0.78 0.77
C ASN A 138 9.21 -0.83 -0.67
N ILE A 139 9.92 0.22 -1.11
CA ILE A 139 10.34 0.35 -2.52
C ILE A 139 11.27 -0.78 -2.98
N SER A 140 12.13 -1.28 -2.09
CA SER A 140 12.99 -2.44 -2.35
C SER A 140 12.18 -3.69 -2.63
N ASP A 141 11.14 -3.92 -1.84
CA ASP A 141 10.40 -5.17 -1.81
C ASP A 141 9.46 -5.24 -3.00
N CYS A 142 8.75 -4.14 -3.29
CA CYS A 142 7.81 -4.09 -4.42
C CYS A 142 8.52 -4.22 -5.78
N TRP A 143 9.73 -3.63 -5.90
CA TRP A 143 10.47 -3.61 -7.17
C TRP A 143 11.52 -4.72 -7.25
N GLY A 144 11.84 -5.39 -6.14
CA GLY A 144 12.97 -6.30 -6.04
C GLY A 144 12.62 -7.78 -5.96
N GLY A 145 11.34 -8.15 -6.02
CA GLY A 145 10.93 -9.56 -5.94
C GLY A 145 11.56 -10.43 -7.03
N ASP A 146 12.12 -11.57 -6.64
CA ASP A 146 12.76 -12.55 -7.54
C ASP A 146 11.81 -13.12 -8.59
N ASN A 147 10.49 -13.00 -8.35
CA ASN A 147 9.45 -13.47 -9.23
C ASN A 147 8.81 -12.29 -9.97
N LYS A 148 9.03 -12.21 -11.30
CA LYS A 148 8.48 -11.11 -12.15
C LYS A 148 6.96 -10.95 -12.02
N ASN A 149 6.25 -12.02 -11.67
CA ASN A 149 4.80 -12.00 -11.45
C ASN A 149 4.37 -11.35 -10.13
N ALA A 150 5.27 -11.29 -9.13
CA ALA A 150 5.01 -10.62 -7.85
C ALA A 150 5.44 -9.14 -7.85
N ALA A 151 6.30 -8.74 -8.79
CA ALA A 151 6.74 -7.37 -8.92
C ALA A 151 5.55 -6.45 -9.23
N THR A 152 5.33 -5.47 -8.35
CA THR A 152 4.26 -4.48 -8.50
C THR A 152 4.90 -3.10 -8.57
N ALA A 153 4.64 -2.38 -9.67
CA ALA A 153 5.00 -0.98 -9.79
C ALA A 153 3.78 -0.10 -9.56
N THR A 154 3.98 1.05 -8.92
CA THR A 154 2.96 2.08 -8.80
C THR A 154 3.38 3.33 -9.56
N ILE A 155 2.77 3.55 -10.72
CA ILE A 155 3.01 4.71 -11.56
C ILE A 155 2.13 5.87 -11.08
N MET A 156 2.72 7.05 -10.97
CA MET A 156 2.00 8.27 -10.67
C MET A 156 1.88 9.10 -11.94
N LEU A 157 0.65 9.21 -12.44
CA LEU A 157 0.28 9.98 -13.61
C LEU A 157 0.12 11.47 -13.25
N MET A 158 0.18 12.31 -14.27
CA MET A 158 -0.06 13.75 -14.23
C MET A 158 1.02 14.54 -13.46
N GLY A 159 2.23 13.99 -13.41
CA GLY A 159 3.40 14.60 -12.78
C GLY A 159 3.51 14.37 -11.27
N ASP A 160 4.38 15.15 -10.63
CA ASP A 160 4.74 15.04 -9.21
C ASP A 160 4.19 16.15 -8.31
N THR A 161 3.32 17.00 -8.86
CA THR A 161 2.86 18.23 -8.22
C THR A 161 1.34 18.31 -8.24
N CYS A 162 0.74 18.29 -7.04
CA CYS A 162 -0.69 18.27 -6.81
C CYS A 162 -1.28 19.66 -6.57
N THR A 163 -2.53 19.88 -6.97
CA THR A 163 -3.28 21.11 -6.64
C THR A 163 -3.85 21.13 -5.22
N ARG A 164 -3.67 20.04 -4.47
CA ARG A 164 -4.19 19.83 -3.11
C ARG A 164 -3.09 19.63 -2.08
N GLY A 165 -3.39 20.01 -0.85
CA GLY A 165 -2.45 20.00 0.28
C GLY A 165 -2.92 19.14 1.45
N CYS A 166 -3.02 17.82 1.25
CA CYS A 166 -3.30 16.88 2.33
C CYS A 166 -2.17 16.89 3.37
N ARG A 167 -2.52 16.94 4.66
CA ARG A 167 -1.54 17.14 5.77
C ARG A 167 -0.66 15.92 6.04
N PHE A 168 -1.03 14.77 5.50
CA PHE A 168 -0.27 13.52 5.58
C PHE A 168 0.64 13.28 4.37
N CYS A 169 0.37 13.91 3.22
CA CYS A 169 0.95 13.56 1.93
C CYS A 169 2.23 14.36 1.64
N SER A 170 3.29 13.70 1.14
CA SER A 170 4.57 14.34 0.82
C SER A 170 4.75 14.79 -0.62
N VAL A 171 3.75 14.56 -1.47
CA VAL A 171 3.75 15.02 -2.87
C VAL A 171 3.82 16.55 -2.90
N LYS A 172 4.51 17.11 -3.89
CA LYS A 172 4.66 18.56 -4.01
C LYS A 172 3.31 19.21 -4.27
N THR A 173 3.14 20.46 -3.83
CA THR A 173 1.87 21.18 -3.97
C THR A 173 2.06 22.48 -4.73
N SER A 174 1.25 22.73 -5.75
CA SER A 174 1.20 24.00 -6.49
C SER A 174 -0.21 24.25 -7.01
N ASN A 175 -0.67 25.50 -6.97
CA ASN A 175 -1.93 25.88 -7.61
C ASN A 175 -1.83 25.93 -9.15
N LYS A 176 -0.61 25.88 -9.70
CA LYS A 176 -0.32 25.89 -11.13
C LYS A 176 0.74 24.83 -11.42
N PRO A 177 0.36 23.54 -11.43
CA PRO A 177 1.28 22.48 -11.84
C PRO A 177 1.63 22.63 -13.33
N PRO A 178 2.70 21.94 -13.81
CA PRO A 178 2.99 21.87 -15.23
C PRO A 178 1.80 21.31 -16.05
N PRO A 179 1.71 21.65 -17.35
CA PRO A 179 0.71 21.05 -18.23
C PRO A 179 0.90 19.53 -18.30
N LEU A 180 -0.19 18.81 -18.58
CA LEU A 180 -0.11 17.37 -18.85
C LEU A 180 0.78 17.11 -20.08
N ASP A 181 1.58 16.05 -20.01
CA ASP A 181 2.27 15.52 -21.18
C ASP A 181 1.28 14.68 -21.99
N PRO A 182 0.89 15.08 -23.23
CA PRO A 182 -0.02 14.30 -24.06
C PRO A 182 0.51 12.89 -24.41
N HIS A 183 1.81 12.66 -24.29
CA HIS A 183 2.44 11.37 -24.56
C HIS A 183 2.54 10.47 -23.32
N GLU A 184 2.26 10.97 -22.10
CA GLU A 184 2.31 10.18 -20.87
C GLU A 184 1.50 8.87 -20.95
N PRO A 185 0.26 8.83 -21.51
CA PRO A 185 -0.51 7.59 -21.61
C PRO A 185 0.17 6.53 -22.50
N GLU A 186 0.77 6.97 -23.61
CA GLU A 186 1.47 6.09 -24.56
C GLU A 186 2.80 5.60 -23.97
N ASN A 187 3.58 6.50 -23.38
CA ASN A 187 4.86 6.20 -22.74
C ASN A 187 4.69 5.25 -21.56
N THR A 188 3.64 5.44 -20.75
CA THR A 188 3.31 4.56 -19.63
C THR A 188 2.98 3.15 -20.13
N ALA A 189 2.15 3.03 -21.16
CA ALA A 189 1.77 1.73 -21.70
C ALA A 189 2.96 0.98 -22.32
N GLU A 190 3.85 1.69 -23.03
CA GLU A 190 5.11 1.14 -23.55
C GLU A 190 6.07 0.70 -22.44
N ALA A 191 6.20 1.49 -21.35
CA ALA A 191 7.02 1.14 -20.20
C ALA A 191 6.55 -0.17 -19.56
N LEU A 192 5.25 -0.27 -19.28
CA LEU A 192 4.65 -1.42 -18.61
C LEU A 192 4.74 -2.70 -19.46
N LYS A 193 4.56 -2.57 -20.78
CA LYS A 193 4.77 -3.68 -21.72
C LYS A 193 6.21 -4.20 -21.67
N ARG A 194 7.21 -3.30 -21.61
CA ARG A 194 8.64 -3.67 -21.56
C ARG A 194 9.03 -4.33 -20.25
N TRP A 195 8.45 -3.90 -19.14
CA TRP A 195 8.74 -4.48 -17.82
C TRP A 195 8.11 -5.86 -17.63
N GLY A 196 7.00 -6.14 -18.33
CA GLY A 196 6.34 -7.45 -18.28
C GLY A 196 5.77 -7.76 -16.90
N LEU A 197 5.22 -6.75 -16.21
CA LEU A 197 4.60 -6.90 -14.89
C LEU A 197 3.25 -7.60 -15.02
N GLY A 198 2.90 -8.45 -14.05
CA GLY A 198 1.56 -9.07 -13.99
C GLY A 198 0.49 -8.13 -13.45
N TYR A 199 0.88 -7.18 -12.60
CA TYR A 199 -0.02 -6.24 -11.93
C TYR A 199 0.60 -4.85 -11.84
N VAL A 200 -0.17 -3.82 -12.14
CA VAL A 200 0.23 -2.42 -12.02
C VAL A 200 -0.81 -1.64 -11.25
N VAL A 201 -0.33 -0.73 -10.38
CA VAL A 201 -1.17 0.29 -9.76
C VAL A 201 -0.88 1.61 -10.47
N LEU A 202 -1.92 2.25 -10.99
CA LEU A 202 -1.86 3.62 -11.45
C LEU A 202 -2.45 4.50 -10.36
N THR A 203 -1.80 5.61 -10.06
CA THR A 203 -2.33 6.66 -9.20
C THR A 203 -2.09 7.99 -9.90
N SER A 204 -2.70 9.06 -9.42
CA SER A 204 -2.39 10.40 -9.90
C SER A 204 -2.35 11.42 -8.78
N VAL A 205 -1.79 12.58 -9.07
CA VAL A 205 -2.05 13.78 -8.28
C VAL A 205 -3.46 14.32 -8.58
N ASP A 206 -4.04 15.09 -7.67
CA ASP A 206 -5.24 15.87 -7.98
C ASP A 206 -4.87 17.05 -8.91
N ARG A 207 -5.68 17.23 -9.96
CA ARG A 207 -5.54 18.25 -11.01
C ARG A 207 -6.79 19.12 -11.09
N ASP A 208 -7.08 19.86 -10.02
CA ASP A 208 -8.24 20.77 -9.97
C ASP A 208 -8.12 21.94 -10.96
N ASP A 209 -6.96 22.10 -11.63
CA ASP A 209 -6.74 23.05 -12.72
C ASP A 209 -7.33 22.58 -14.07
N LEU A 210 -7.70 21.30 -14.18
CA LEU A 210 -8.33 20.70 -15.37
C LEU A 210 -9.84 20.57 -15.17
N VAL A 211 -10.60 20.77 -16.25
CA VAL A 211 -12.07 20.71 -16.22
C VAL A 211 -12.59 19.33 -15.83
N ASP A 212 -11.91 18.27 -16.26
CA ASP A 212 -12.26 16.87 -15.97
C ASP A 212 -11.46 16.29 -14.80
N GLY A 213 -10.68 17.11 -14.09
CA GLY A 213 -9.76 16.66 -13.04
C GLY A 213 -8.69 15.67 -13.51
N GLY A 214 -8.47 15.53 -14.83
CA GLY A 214 -7.56 14.56 -15.43
C GLY A 214 -8.13 13.14 -15.64
N ALA A 215 -9.44 12.96 -15.50
CA ALA A 215 -10.10 11.66 -15.65
C ALA A 215 -9.90 11.05 -17.05
N GLN A 216 -10.00 11.85 -18.12
CA GLN A 216 -9.79 11.36 -19.49
C GLN A 216 -8.36 10.86 -19.68
N HIS A 217 -7.38 11.60 -19.14
CA HIS A 217 -5.97 11.22 -19.20
C HIS A 217 -5.70 9.87 -18.51
N PHE A 218 -6.33 9.68 -17.34
CA PHE A 218 -6.24 8.44 -16.57
C PHE A 218 -6.86 7.26 -17.35
N ALA A 219 -8.07 7.45 -17.89
CA ALA A 219 -8.76 6.42 -18.66
C ALA A 219 -8.03 6.07 -19.96
N GLU A 220 -7.52 7.06 -20.69
CA GLU A 220 -6.73 6.83 -21.91
C GLU A 220 -5.48 6.00 -21.61
N THR A 221 -4.82 6.27 -20.48
CA THR A 221 -3.66 5.49 -20.02
C THR A 221 -4.03 4.03 -19.79
N ILE A 222 -5.14 3.76 -19.09
CA ILE A 222 -5.63 2.40 -18.85
C ILE A 222 -5.96 1.70 -20.18
N MET A 223 -6.68 2.37 -21.08
CA MET A 223 -7.06 1.82 -22.38
C MET A 223 -5.82 1.45 -23.21
N LYS A 224 -4.81 2.32 -23.28
CA LYS A 224 -3.56 2.04 -23.99
C LYS A 224 -2.79 0.87 -23.38
N ILE A 225 -2.76 0.76 -22.05
CA ILE A 225 -2.16 -0.40 -21.37
C ILE A 225 -2.88 -1.68 -21.78
N LYS A 226 -4.21 -1.70 -21.73
CA LYS A 226 -5.00 -2.88 -22.11
C LYS A 226 -4.88 -3.23 -23.59
N GLN A 227 -4.71 -2.25 -24.47
CA GLN A 227 -4.45 -2.50 -25.90
C GLN A 227 -3.07 -3.13 -26.14
N LYS A 228 -2.02 -2.64 -25.46
CA LYS A 228 -0.63 -3.09 -25.68
C LYS A 228 -0.23 -4.32 -24.90
N ALA A 229 -0.85 -4.54 -23.74
CA ALA A 229 -0.53 -5.60 -22.80
C ALA A 229 -1.81 -6.04 -22.03
N PRO A 230 -2.76 -6.71 -22.72
CA PRO A 230 -4.07 -7.07 -22.15
C PRO A 230 -3.99 -8.00 -20.93
N GLN A 231 -2.89 -8.74 -20.78
CA GLN A 231 -2.64 -9.63 -19.65
C GLN A 231 -2.31 -8.90 -18.34
N ILE A 232 -1.92 -7.63 -18.41
CA ILE A 232 -1.57 -6.85 -17.21
C ILE A 232 -2.85 -6.48 -16.48
N LEU A 233 -2.91 -6.81 -15.19
CA LEU A 233 -3.98 -6.37 -14.30
C LEU A 233 -3.73 -4.94 -13.84
N VAL A 234 -4.75 -4.08 -13.92
CA VAL A 234 -4.64 -2.65 -13.66
C VAL A 234 -5.53 -2.25 -12.48
N GLU A 235 -4.90 -1.74 -11.43
CA GLU A 235 -5.57 -1.04 -10.32
C GLU A 235 -5.46 0.47 -10.54
N ALA A 236 -6.58 1.17 -10.47
CA ALA A 236 -6.63 2.63 -10.58
C ALA A 236 -6.94 3.24 -9.21
N LEU A 237 -5.93 3.80 -8.55
CA LEU A 237 -6.08 4.62 -7.35
C LEU A 237 -6.36 6.08 -7.76
N THR A 238 -7.63 6.46 -7.78
CA THR A 238 -8.05 7.76 -8.31
C THR A 238 -8.19 8.82 -7.23
N GLY A 239 -8.11 10.09 -7.66
CA GLY A 239 -8.67 11.20 -6.89
C GLY A 239 -10.20 11.14 -6.80
N ASP A 240 -10.80 12.21 -6.28
CA ASP A 240 -12.26 12.32 -6.14
C ASP A 240 -12.95 13.11 -7.26
N TYR A 241 -12.18 13.62 -8.23
CA TYR A 241 -12.65 14.46 -9.34
C TYR A 241 -13.55 15.62 -8.91
N ALA A 242 -13.28 16.19 -7.73
CA ALA A 242 -14.09 17.24 -7.11
C ALA A 242 -15.59 16.86 -6.93
N GLY A 243 -15.89 15.56 -6.86
CA GLY A 243 -17.24 15.02 -6.74
C GLY A 243 -17.97 14.80 -8.07
N ASP A 244 -17.30 14.96 -9.22
CA ASP A 244 -17.88 14.63 -10.52
C ASP A 244 -17.96 13.11 -10.72
N LEU A 245 -19.17 12.57 -10.57
CA LEU A 245 -19.42 11.14 -10.68
C LEU A 245 -19.41 10.63 -12.12
N GLU A 246 -19.54 11.49 -13.13
CA GLU A 246 -19.40 11.07 -14.53
C GLU A 246 -17.92 10.79 -14.84
N MET A 247 -17.00 11.58 -14.26
CA MET A 247 -15.57 11.30 -14.34
C MET A 247 -15.20 9.98 -13.66
N VAL A 248 -15.80 9.69 -12.50
CA VAL A 248 -15.65 8.40 -11.80
C VAL A 248 -16.11 7.25 -12.69
N LYS A 249 -17.30 7.35 -13.32
CA LYS A 249 -17.84 6.33 -14.21
C LYS A 249 -16.97 6.12 -15.45
N LEU A 250 -16.49 7.22 -16.06
CA LEU A 250 -15.61 7.19 -17.22
C LEU A 250 -14.34 6.38 -16.91
N VAL A 251 -13.70 6.62 -15.76
CA VAL A 251 -12.51 5.86 -15.37
C VAL A 251 -12.90 4.43 -15.06
N ALA A 252 -13.97 4.17 -14.30
CA ALA A 252 -14.46 2.82 -13.97
C ALA A 252 -14.72 1.94 -15.21
N GLN A 253 -15.07 2.55 -16.34
CA GLN A 253 -15.38 1.88 -17.61
C GLN A 253 -14.17 1.74 -18.56
N SER A 254 -13.00 2.30 -18.22
CA SER A 254 -11.80 2.27 -19.07
C SER A 254 -11.14 0.89 -19.26
N GLY A 255 -11.64 -0.14 -18.58
CA GLY A 255 -11.17 -1.52 -18.70
C GLY A 255 -10.26 -1.99 -17.55
N LEU A 256 -10.11 -1.21 -16.48
CA LEU A 256 -9.37 -1.61 -15.27
C LEU A 256 -10.02 -2.80 -14.53
N ASP A 257 -9.23 -3.39 -13.64
CA ASP A 257 -9.60 -4.58 -12.85
C ASP A 257 -9.98 -4.23 -11.40
N VAL A 258 -9.35 -3.20 -10.82
CA VAL A 258 -9.62 -2.71 -9.45
C VAL A 258 -9.73 -1.19 -9.43
N TYR A 259 -10.87 -0.67 -8.98
CA TYR A 259 -11.05 0.75 -8.72
C TYR A 259 -10.73 1.04 -7.26
N ALA A 260 -9.74 1.86 -7.00
CA ALA A 260 -9.34 2.25 -5.65
C ALA A 260 -9.59 3.75 -5.42
N HIS A 261 -10.17 4.09 -4.28
CA HIS A 261 -10.22 5.46 -3.77
C HIS A 261 -10.11 5.42 -2.25
N ASN A 262 -9.10 6.09 -1.70
CA ASN A 262 -8.82 6.00 -0.28
C ASN A 262 -9.69 6.97 0.53
N MET A 263 -10.30 6.45 1.60
CA MET A 263 -10.89 7.28 2.64
C MET A 263 -9.82 8.00 3.47
N GLU A 264 -8.66 7.37 3.61
CA GLU A 264 -7.47 7.77 4.38
C GLU A 264 -7.67 7.80 5.89
N THR A 265 -8.82 8.26 6.37
CA THR A 265 -9.17 8.35 7.79
C THR A 265 -10.68 8.31 7.99
N THR A 266 -11.14 8.49 9.22
CA THR A 266 -12.57 8.53 9.59
C THR A 266 -13.22 9.86 9.20
N GLU A 267 -14.56 9.93 9.28
CA GLU A 267 -15.29 11.16 8.93
C GLU A 267 -14.88 12.36 9.79
N GLU A 268 -14.77 12.16 11.10
CA GLU A 268 -14.42 13.20 12.06
C GLU A 268 -13.03 13.78 11.83
N LEU A 269 -12.07 12.94 11.44
CA LEU A 269 -10.68 13.36 11.20
C LEU A 269 -10.44 13.90 9.79
N THR A 270 -11.33 13.64 8.85
CA THR A 270 -11.19 14.04 7.44
C THR A 270 -10.82 15.53 7.27
N PRO A 271 -11.48 16.49 7.93
CA PRO A 271 -11.15 17.92 7.81
C PRO A 271 -9.75 18.30 8.34
N PHE A 272 -9.18 17.47 9.22
CA PHE A 272 -7.88 17.70 9.85
C PHE A 272 -6.73 16.97 9.18
N VAL A 273 -7.03 15.94 8.38
CA VAL A 273 -6.05 15.06 7.71
C VAL A 273 -5.96 15.39 6.22
N ARG A 274 -7.10 15.54 5.55
CA ARG A 274 -7.20 15.69 4.09
C ARG A 274 -7.35 17.17 3.70
N ASP A 275 -7.13 17.46 2.43
CA ASP A 275 -7.44 18.79 1.88
C ASP A 275 -8.95 19.08 2.06
N ARG A 276 -9.31 20.34 2.35
CA ARG A 276 -10.71 20.77 2.57
C ARG A 276 -11.68 20.39 1.44
N ARG A 277 -11.17 20.18 0.22
CA ARG A 277 -11.95 19.74 -0.95
C ARG A 277 -12.28 18.24 -0.92
N ALA A 278 -11.48 17.44 -0.24
CA ALA A 278 -11.62 15.99 -0.15
C ALA A 278 -12.49 15.59 1.06
N LYS A 279 -13.82 15.66 0.88
CA LYS A 279 -14.79 15.35 1.94
C LYS A 279 -15.05 13.85 2.05
N PHE A 280 -15.32 13.37 3.26
CA PHE A 280 -15.61 11.96 3.53
C PHE A 280 -16.79 11.44 2.69
N ARG A 281 -17.92 12.15 2.73
CA ARG A 281 -19.14 11.79 1.98
C ARG A 281 -18.93 11.80 0.46
N GLN A 282 -18.06 12.69 -0.03
CA GLN A 282 -17.68 12.74 -1.45
C GLN A 282 -16.87 11.51 -1.84
N SER A 283 -15.87 11.12 -1.03
CA SER A 283 -15.10 9.89 -1.24
C SER A 283 -15.96 8.62 -1.20
N LEU A 284 -16.96 8.58 -0.32
CA LEU A 284 -17.91 7.47 -0.28
C LEU A 284 -18.76 7.40 -1.56
N ALA A 285 -19.21 8.56 -2.06
CA ALA A 285 -19.96 8.65 -3.32
C ALA A 285 -19.12 8.21 -4.53
N VAL A 286 -17.81 8.50 -4.55
CA VAL A 286 -16.88 8.00 -5.59
C VAL A 286 -16.85 6.48 -5.61
N LEU A 287 -16.65 5.84 -4.46
CA LEU A 287 -16.62 4.37 -4.37
C LEU A 287 -17.95 3.74 -4.77
N LYS A 288 -19.06 4.35 -4.35
CA LYS A 288 -20.41 3.94 -4.74
C LYS A 288 -20.61 4.03 -6.26
N ALA A 289 -20.29 5.17 -6.86
CA ALA A 289 -20.46 5.41 -8.29
C ALA A 289 -19.60 4.47 -9.14
N ALA A 290 -18.36 4.18 -8.73
CA ALA A 290 -17.51 3.20 -9.41
C ALA A 290 -18.12 1.80 -9.38
N LYS A 291 -18.71 1.39 -8.25
CA LYS A 291 -19.39 0.10 -8.10
C LYS A 291 -20.67 0.02 -8.93
N GLU A 292 -21.46 1.09 -8.97
CA GLU A 292 -22.68 1.18 -9.77
C GLU A 292 -22.37 1.19 -11.28
N ALA A 293 -21.28 1.84 -11.70
CA ALA A 293 -20.86 1.89 -13.10
C ALA A 293 -20.55 0.48 -13.66
N LYS A 294 -20.02 -0.40 -12.82
CA LYS A 294 -19.69 -1.79 -13.18
C LYS A 294 -19.77 -2.67 -11.92
N PRO A 295 -20.91 -3.35 -11.65
CA PRO A 295 -21.10 -4.14 -10.43
C PRO A 295 -20.06 -5.24 -10.19
N SER A 296 -19.47 -5.77 -11.27
CA SER A 296 -18.42 -6.79 -11.19
C SER A 296 -17.04 -6.24 -10.81
N LEU A 297 -16.83 -4.92 -10.90
CA LEU A 297 -15.58 -4.24 -10.62
C LEU A 297 -15.24 -4.34 -9.13
N ILE A 298 -13.99 -4.66 -8.83
CA ILE A 298 -13.51 -4.70 -7.46
C ILE A 298 -13.26 -3.26 -7.01
N THR A 299 -13.90 -2.85 -5.91
CA THR A 299 -13.68 -1.56 -5.28
C THR A 299 -12.81 -1.71 -4.04
N LYS A 300 -11.85 -0.80 -3.89
CA LYS A 300 -10.83 -0.85 -2.84
C LYS A 300 -10.65 0.50 -2.16
N THR A 301 -10.36 0.48 -0.87
CA THR A 301 -9.99 1.68 -0.13
C THR A 301 -8.88 1.39 0.88
N SER A 302 -8.27 2.46 1.38
CA SER A 302 -7.26 2.41 2.45
C SER A 302 -7.61 3.39 3.55
N ILE A 303 -7.28 3.01 4.78
CA ILE A 303 -7.35 3.83 6.00
C ILE A 303 -5.98 3.77 6.67
N MET A 304 -5.44 4.93 7.03
CA MET A 304 -4.23 5.02 7.85
C MET A 304 -4.61 5.05 9.33
N LEU A 305 -3.90 4.27 10.13
CA LEU A 305 -4.04 4.25 11.58
C LEU A 305 -2.94 5.08 12.26
N GLY A 306 -3.20 5.54 13.48
CA GLY A 306 -2.30 6.38 14.28
C GLY A 306 -2.44 7.89 14.01
N LEU A 307 -3.60 8.32 13.50
CA LEU A 307 -3.97 9.72 13.27
C LEU A 307 -4.82 10.32 14.41
N GLY A 308 -5.19 9.49 15.39
CA GLY A 308 -6.08 9.84 16.51
C GLY A 308 -7.51 9.32 16.34
N GLU A 309 -7.72 8.35 15.45
CA GLU A 309 -9.01 7.73 15.21
C GLU A 309 -9.45 6.87 16.39
N THR A 310 -10.74 6.91 16.73
CA THR A 310 -11.33 6.03 17.74
C THR A 310 -11.85 4.73 17.10
N GLU A 311 -11.96 3.66 17.89
CA GLU A 311 -12.53 2.40 17.39
C GLU A 311 -13.95 2.57 16.85
N ASP A 312 -14.79 3.35 17.55
CA ASP A 312 -16.18 3.60 17.14
C ASP A 312 -16.25 4.31 15.78
N ALA A 313 -15.38 5.29 15.55
CA ALA A 313 -15.31 6.00 14.28
C ALA A 313 -14.81 5.08 13.14
N LEU A 314 -13.89 4.16 13.43
CA LEU A 314 -13.45 3.13 12.48
C LEU A 314 -14.58 2.14 12.16
N TYR A 315 -15.31 1.64 13.16
CA TYR A 315 -16.47 0.78 12.95
C TYR A 315 -17.56 1.47 12.12
N ALA A 316 -17.86 2.74 12.42
CA ALA A 316 -18.79 3.53 11.63
C ALA A 316 -18.32 3.63 10.17
N THR A 317 -17.04 3.94 9.95
CA THR A 317 -16.44 4.00 8.61
C THR A 317 -16.56 2.67 7.86
N LEU A 318 -16.27 1.54 8.52
CA LEU A 318 -16.39 0.21 7.90
C LEU A 318 -17.84 -0.12 7.54
N ARG A 319 -18.81 0.20 8.40
CA ARG A 319 -20.24 0.01 8.09
C ARG A 319 -20.65 0.79 6.85
N GLU A 320 -20.22 2.04 6.73
CA GLU A 320 -20.55 2.86 5.55
C GLU A 320 -19.89 2.35 4.27
N LEU A 321 -18.62 1.96 4.34
CA LEU A 321 -17.91 1.35 3.22
C LEU A 321 -18.60 0.07 2.73
N ARG A 322 -19.07 -0.77 3.65
CA ARG A 322 -19.84 -1.97 3.31
C ARG A 322 -21.22 -1.63 2.74
N ALA A 323 -21.89 -0.59 3.25
CA ALA A 323 -23.18 -0.15 2.74
C ALA A 323 -23.14 0.31 1.26
N VAL A 324 -21.99 0.83 0.81
CA VAL A 324 -21.77 1.17 -0.62
C VAL A 324 -21.05 0.08 -1.42
N GLY A 325 -20.87 -1.11 -0.83
CA GLY A 325 -20.37 -2.29 -1.52
C GLY A 325 -18.86 -2.32 -1.75
N VAL A 326 -18.03 -1.64 -0.93
CA VAL A 326 -16.57 -1.66 -1.08
C VAL A 326 -16.01 -3.05 -0.77
N ASP A 327 -15.35 -3.68 -1.74
CA ASP A 327 -14.90 -5.07 -1.62
C ASP A 327 -13.67 -5.26 -0.74
N VAL A 328 -12.70 -4.34 -0.83
CA VAL A 328 -11.38 -4.47 -0.22
C VAL A 328 -11.05 -3.25 0.64
N VAL A 329 -10.53 -3.47 1.83
CA VAL A 329 -10.02 -2.41 2.71
C VAL A 329 -8.60 -2.71 3.15
N THR A 330 -7.74 -1.69 3.21
CA THR A 330 -6.40 -1.82 3.75
C THR A 330 -6.16 -0.91 4.94
N PHE A 331 -5.45 -1.42 5.95
CA PHE A 331 -5.02 -0.64 7.12
C PHE A 331 -3.50 -0.59 7.18
N GLY A 332 -2.95 0.62 7.26
CA GLY A 332 -1.51 0.85 7.38
C GLY A 332 -1.18 1.91 8.42
N GLN A 333 0.03 1.87 8.99
CA GLN A 333 0.47 2.91 9.92
C GLN A 333 0.69 4.24 9.16
N TYR A 334 0.13 5.32 9.69
CA TYR A 334 0.52 6.67 9.28
C TYR A 334 1.99 6.91 9.61
N MET A 335 2.78 7.18 8.58
CA MET A 335 4.20 7.49 8.70
C MET A 335 4.43 8.93 8.29
N ARG A 336 4.77 9.76 9.28
CA ARG A 336 5.01 11.18 9.10
C ARG A 336 6.19 11.44 8.14
N PRO A 337 5.97 12.04 6.94
CA PRO A 337 7.04 12.18 5.96
C PRO A 337 8.12 13.20 6.35
N THR A 338 7.69 14.33 6.93
CA THR A 338 8.59 15.40 7.39
C THR A 338 8.00 16.10 8.61
N LYS A 339 8.81 16.91 9.31
CA LYS A 339 8.38 17.72 10.46
C LYS A 339 7.31 18.78 10.13
N ARG A 340 7.03 19.04 8.85
CA ARG A 340 5.97 19.97 8.42
C ARG A 340 4.60 19.30 8.32
N HIS A 341 4.57 17.97 8.22
CA HIS A 341 3.33 17.18 8.17
C HIS A 341 2.78 16.97 9.57
N MET A 342 1.52 16.53 9.65
CA MET A 342 0.87 16.24 10.93
C MET A 342 1.67 15.24 11.78
N LYS A 343 1.52 15.33 13.11
CA LYS A 343 2.21 14.42 14.02
C LYS A 343 1.54 13.05 13.95
N VAL A 344 2.32 12.01 14.24
CA VAL A 344 1.76 10.68 14.54
C VAL A 344 1.20 10.78 15.96
N GLU A 345 -0.05 10.37 16.15
CA GLU A 345 -0.68 10.30 17.46
C GLU A 345 -0.26 9.03 18.18
N GLU A 346 -0.32 7.90 17.47
CA GLU A 346 -0.01 6.57 18.00
C GLU A 346 0.75 5.72 16.97
N TYR A 347 1.70 4.90 17.45
CA TYR A 347 2.26 3.81 16.65
C TYR A 347 1.54 2.52 17.00
N VAL A 348 0.63 2.13 16.11
CA VAL A 348 -0.24 0.98 16.28
C VAL A 348 0.58 -0.32 16.25
N THR A 349 0.27 -1.21 17.19
CA THR A 349 0.97 -2.49 17.32
C THR A 349 0.55 -3.47 16.21
N PRO A 350 1.40 -4.44 15.82
CA PRO A 350 1.02 -5.50 14.88
C PRO A 350 -0.23 -6.28 15.31
N ALA A 351 -0.44 -6.49 16.62
CA ALA A 351 -1.61 -7.18 17.15
C ALA A 351 -2.91 -6.39 16.88
N THR A 352 -2.88 -5.07 17.04
CA THR A 352 -4.02 -4.21 16.71
C THR A 352 -4.32 -4.22 15.20
N PHE A 353 -3.30 -4.27 14.34
CA PHE A 353 -3.53 -4.46 12.90
C PHE A 353 -4.20 -5.81 12.60
N GLU A 354 -3.77 -6.90 13.23
CA GLU A 354 -4.40 -8.21 13.05
C GLU A 354 -5.85 -8.21 13.54
N LEU A 355 -6.14 -7.53 14.65
CA LEU A 355 -7.51 -7.33 15.13
C LEU A 355 -8.37 -6.61 14.09
N TRP A 356 -7.88 -5.53 13.49
CA TRP A 356 -8.61 -4.82 12.42
C TRP A 356 -8.76 -5.65 11.15
N ARG A 357 -7.80 -6.53 10.83
CA ARG A 357 -7.92 -7.49 9.73
C ARG A 357 -9.13 -8.40 9.95
N GLN A 358 -9.23 -8.98 11.14
CA GLN A 358 -10.33 -9.89 11.49
C GLN A 358 -11.68 -9.15 11.49
N ARG A 359 -11.75 -7.98 12.13
CA ARG A 359 -12.97 -7.14 12.18
C ARG A 359 -13.46 -6.76 10.78
N ALA A 360 -12.56 -6.45 9.84
CA ALA A 360 -12.96 -6.16 8.46
C ALA A 360 -13.47 -7.41 7.73
N LEU A 361 -12.84 -8.57 7.92
CA LEU A 361 -13.35 -9.82 7.33
C LEU A 361 -14.72 -10.20 7.90
N ASP A 362 -14.93 -10.01 9.20
CA ASP A 362 -16.21 -10.25 9.87
C ASP A 362 -17.30 -9.27 9.41
N ALA A 363 -16.92 -8.02 9.10
CA ALA A 363 -17.81 -7.03 8.47
C ALA A 363 -18.16 -7.37 6.99
N GLY A 364 -17.58 -8.42 6.43
CA GLY A 364 -17.92 -8.94 5.11
C GLY A 364 -17.11 -8.34 3.95
N PHE A 365 -15.97 -7.71 4.22
CA PHE A 365 -15.02 -7.38 3.15
C PHE A 365 -14.49 -8.68 2.51
N LEU A 366 -14.31 -8.67 1.19
CA LEU A 366 -13.76 -9.81 0.45
C LEU A 366 -12.30 -10.07 0.85
N TYR A 367 -11.58 -9.00 1.19
CA TYR A 367 -10.19 -9.06 1.60
C TYR A 367 -9.81 -7.86 2.45
N CYS A 368 -8.89 -8.09 3.37
CA CYS A 368 -8.26 -7.04 4.14
C CYS A 368 -6.75 -7.28 4.25
N ALA A 369 -5.96 -6.32 3.77
CA ALA A 369 -4.54 -6.24 4.11
C ALA A 369 -4.37 -5.26 5.28
N SER A 370 -3.85 -5.74 6.39
CA SER A 370 -3.68 -4.94 7.60
C SER A 370 -2.29 -5.17 8.16
N GLY A 371 -1.53 -4.11 8.40
CA GLY A 371 -0.22 -4.21 8.99
C GLY A 371 0.55 -2.90 9.01
N PRO A 372 1.60 -2.77 9.84
CA PRO A 372 2.28 -1.49 10.05
C PRO A 372 2.84 -0.88 8.74
N LEU A 373 3.42 -1.72 7.88
CA LEU A 373 4.03 -1.30 6.62
C LEU A 373 3.07 -1.40 5.43
N VAL A 374 1.82 -1.81 5.63
CA VAL A 374 0.85 -1.88 4.53
C VAL A 374 0.62 -0.49 3.95
N ARG A 375 0.54 -0.44 2.62
CA ARG A 375 0.17 0.72 1.82
C ARG A 375 -0.92 0.28 0.86
N SER A 376 -1.69 1.23 0.33
CA SER A 376 -2.73 0.93 -0.67
C SER A 376 -2.20 0.06 -1.82
N SER A 377 -0.97 0.29 -2.28
CA SER A 377 -0.35 -0.49 -3.37
C SER A 377 0.59 -1.63 -2.92
N TYR A 378 0.81 -1.84 -1.61
CA TYR A 378 1.75 -2.86 -1.14
C TYR A 378 1.21 -4.26 -1.42
N LYS A 379 1.96 -5.06 -2.19
CA LYS A 379 1.60 -6.43 -2.59
C LYS A 379 0.18 -6.56 -3.16
N ALA A 380 -0.29 -5.51 -3.83
CA ALA A 380 -1.65 -5.45 -4.37
C ALA A 380 -1.93 -6.57 -5.39
N GLY A 381 -0.93 -6.97 -6.19
CA GLY A 381 -1.07 -8.06 -7.16
C GLY A 381 -1.27 -9.43 -6.50
N GLU A 382 -0.49 -9.77 -5.47
CA GLU A 382 -0.64 -11.01 -4.71
C GLU A 382 -2.03 -11.08 -4.07
N ALA A 383 -2.43 -9.99 -3.40
CA ALA A 383 -3.74 -9.85 -2.77
C ALA A 383 -4.89 -10.00 -3.78
N PHE A 384 -4.82 -9.32 -4.93
CA PHE A 384 -5.86 -9.38 -5.94
C PHE A 384 -6.03 -10.79 -6.53
N ILE A 385 -4.93 -11.46 -6.87
CA ILE A 385 -4.97 -12.81 -7.44
C ILE A 385 -5.60 -13.79 -6.43
N GLU A 386 -5.21 -13.72 -5.15
CA GLU A 386 -5.83 -14.52 -4.09
C GLU A 386 -7.34 -14.27 -3.99
N ASN A 387 -7.76 -13.01 -4.12
CA ASN A 387 -9.17 -12.61 -4.05
C ASN A 387 -9.99 -13.07 -5.24
N VAL A 388 -9.46 -12.97 -6.45
CA VAL A 388 -10.10 -13.50 -7.67
C VAL A 388 -10.27 -15.01 -7.55
N LEU A 389 -9.26 -15.73 -7.04
CA LEU A 389 -9.35 -17.17 -6.79
C LEU A 389 -10.40 -17.50 -5.73
N LYS A 390 -10.47 -16.77 -4.61
CA LYS A 390 -11.51 -16.97 -3.58
C LYS A 390 -12.92 -16.66 -4.09
N LYS A 391 -13.09 -15.60 -4.90
CA LYS A 391 -14.38 -15.24 -5.51
C LYS A 391 -14.85 -16.32 -6.48
N ARG A 392 -13.95 -16.85 -7.31
CA ARG A 392 -14.25 -18.00 -8.19
C ARG A 392 -14.61 -19.25 -7.39
N ALA A 393 -13.90 -19.54 -6.30
CA ALA A 393 -14.20 -20.68 -5.43
C ALA A 393 -15.58 -20.55 -4.76
N ARG A 394 -15.94 -19.35 -4.25
CA ARG A 394 -17.27 -19.08 -3.68
C ARG A 394 -18.36 -19.16 -4.75
N HIS A 395 -18.16 -18.61 -5.93
CA HIS A 395 -19.13 -18.70 -7.02
C HIS A 395 -19.35 -20.16 -7.46
N ASN A 396 -18.28 -20.93 -7.64
CA ASN A 396 -18.38 -22.36 -7.96
C ASN A 396 -19.08 -23.15 -6.85
N SER A 397 -18.87 -22.79 -5.57
CA SER A 397 -19.54 -23.42 -4.43
C SER A 397 -21.03 -23.08 -4.38
N LEU A 398 -21.42 -21.83 -4.69
CA LEU A 398 -22.81 -21.39 -4.77
C LEU A 398 -23.52 -22.03 -5.97
N VAL A 399 -22.91 -22.05 -7.14
CA VAL A 399 -23.44 -22.74 -8.32
C VAL A 399 -23.57 -24.25 -8.07
N SER A 400 -22.62 -24.86 -7.34
CA SER A 400 -22.73 -26.27 -6.94
C SER A 400 -23.84 -26.50 -5.90
N ALA A 401 -24.05 -25.57 -4.97
CA ALA A 401 -25.14 -25.63 -3.99
C ALA A 401 -26.52 -25.39 -4.63
N GLU A 402 -26.61 -24.51 -5.62
CA GLU A 402 -27.81 -24.27 -6.43
C GLU A 402 -28.10 -25.46 -7.35
N ALA A 403 -27.07 -26.07 -7.95
CA ALA A 403 -27.19 -27.30 -8.72
C ALA A 403 -27.62 -28.50 -7.84
N MET A 404 -27.20 -28.53 -6.56
CA MET A 404 -27.66 -29.52 -5.57
C MET A 404 -29.02 -29.18 -4.94
N GLY A 405 -29.47 -27.93 -5.01
CA GLY A 405 -30.76 -27.45 -4.47
C GLY A 405 -31.97 -27.73 -5.38
N GLY A 406 -31.76 -28.34 -6.54
CA GLY A 406 -32.78 -28.66 -7.54
C GLY A 406 -33.58 -29.95 -7.32
N PHE A 407 -33.51 -30.60 -6.16
CA PHE A 407 -34.34 -31.77 -5.83
C PHE A 407 -35.29 -31.46 -4.66
N LYS A 408 -36.58 -31.31 -4.98
CA LYS A 408 -37.66 -31.23 -4.01
C LYS A 408 -37.82 -32.56 -3.26
N SER A 409 -38.06 -32.45 -1.96
CA SER A 409 -38.61 -33.44 -1.00
C SER A 409 -37.62 -33.99 0.03
N LEU A 410 -37.83 -33.54 1.26
CA LEU A 410 -37.15 -33.88 2.52
C LEU A 410 -37.46 -35.31 3.03
N LYS A 411 -37.60 -36.29 2.13
CA LYS A 411 -37.74 -37.71 2.51
C LYS A 411 -36.63 -38.63 1.99
N ASP A 412 -35.82 -38.17 1.02
CA ASP A 412 -34.79 -39.03 0.41
C ASP A 412 -33.35 -38.75 0.91
N ALA A 413 -33.16 -37.71 1.73
CA ALA A 413 -31.85 -37.35 2.27
C ALA A 413 -31.34 -38.27 3.40
N ALA A 414 -32.15 -39.25 3.83
CA ALA A 414 -31.74 -40.24 4.84
C ALA A 414 -30.82 -41.33 4.28
N TRP A 415 -30.75 -41.52 2.95
CA TRP A 415 -29.95 -42.59 2.34
C TRP A 415 -28.53 -42.16 1.95
N VAL A 416 -28.30 -40.88 1.61
CA VAL A 416 -26.99 -40.42 1.10
C VAL A 416 -25.94 -40.25 2.20
N LEU A 417 -26.37 -40.02 3.45
CA LEU A 417 -25.46 -39.93 4.61
C LEU A 417 -25.01 -41.30 5.16
N ALA A 418 -25.66 -42.40 4.76
CA ALA A 418 -25.34 -43.75 5.25
C ALA A 418 -24.22 -44.46 4.46
N LEU A 419 -23.76 -43.91 3.33
CA LEU A 419 -22.71 -44.52 2.48
C LEU A 419 -21.31 -43.89 2.69
N ARG A 420 -21.15 -42.95 3.62
CA ARG A 420 -19.84 -42.37 3.99
C ARG A 420 -19.15 -43.06 5.18
N SER A 421 -19.80 -44.06 5.79
CA SER A 421 -19.27 -44.77 6.96
C SER A 421 -18.63 -46.13 6.66
N VAL A 422 -18.49 -46.52 5.38
CA VAL A 422 -17.72 -47.73 5.01
C VAL A 422 -16.59 -47.32 4.08
N GLY A 423 -15.41 -47.14 4.67
CA GLY A 423 -14.20 -46.71 3.98
C GLY A 423 -13.73 -47.72 2.94
N PHE A 424 -13.66 -47.30 1.69
CA PHE A 424 -12.74 -47.85 0.70
C PHE A 424 -12.31 -46.71 -0.24
N GLY A 425 -10.99 -46.46 -0.27
CA GLY A 425 -10.39 -45.42 -1.11
C GLY A 425 -10.47 -45.79 -2.59
N LEU A 426 -10.87 -44.83 -3.43
CA LEU A 426 -10.81 -44.93 -4.88
C LEU A 426 -10.11 -43.70 -5.47
N SER A 427 -9.16 -43.96 -6.37
CA SER A 427 -8.32 -42.97 -7.02
C SER A 427 -9.08 -42.15 -8.08
N ARG A 428 -8.57 -40.93 -8.33
CA ARG A 428 -9.16 -39.87 -9.17
C ARG A 428 -9.44 -40.24 -10.65
N SER A 429 -9.07 -41.42 -11.11
CA SER A 429 -9.11 -41.79 -12.54
C SER A 429 -10.43 -42.42 -13.02
N ARG A 430 -11.43 -42.63 -12.14
CA ARG A 430 -12.73 -43.22 -12.51
C ARG A 430 -13.93 -42.27 -12.46
N LEU A 431 -13.76 -41.04 -11.96
CA LEU A 431 -14.80 -40.01 -11.98
C LEU A 431 -14.96 -39.33 -13.36
N ALA A 432 -13.95 -39.45 -14.24
CA ALA A 432 -13.96 -38.81 -15.55
C ALA A 432 -14.80 -39.56 -16.61
N LEU A 433 -15.24 -40.80 -16.35
CA LEU A 433 -16.01 -41.58 -17.33
C LEU A 433 -17.54 -41.45 -17.18
N LEU A 434 -18.02 -40.80 -16.11
CA LEU A 434 -19.46 -40.61 -15.84
C LEU A 434 -20.00 -39.27 -16.33
N TRP A 435 -19.17 -38.42 -16.95
CA TRP A 435 -19.57 -37.12 -17.47
C TRP A 435 -19.80 -37.11 -19.01
N ALA A 436 -19.66 -38.26 -19.67
CA ALA A 436 -19.62 -38.34 -21.14
C ALA A 436 -20.78 -39.10 -21.80
N LEU A 437 -21.85 -39.44 -21.08
CA LEU A 437 -23.03 -40.08 -21.68
C LEU A 437 -24.31 -39.45 -21.13
N ASP A 438 -24.62 -38.26 -21.63
CA ASP A 438 -25.93 -37.63 -21.55
C ASP A 438 -26.62 -37.89 -22.90
N ILE A 439 -27.29 -39.04 -23.02
CA ILE A 439 -28.20 -39.34 -24.14
C ILE A 439 -29.48 -39.93 -23.56
N GLU A 440 -30.58 -39.26 -23.91
CA GLU A 440 -31.98 -39.56 -23.63
C GLU A 440 -32.32 -41.05 -23.70
N ALA A 441 -32.93 -41.58 -22.63
CA ALA A 441 -33.69 -42.83 -22.68
C ALA A 441 -34.89 -42.77 -21.73
N LYS A 442 -36.00 -42.22 -22.24
CA LYS A 442 -37.36 -42.52 -21.74
C LYS A 442 -37.95 -43.62 -22.62
N PHE A 443 -38.68 -44.55 -21.98
CA PHE A 443 -39.55 -45.59 -22.54
C PHE A 443 -38.87 -46.78 -23.25
N PHE A 444 -38.74 -47.91 -22.55
CA PHE A 444 -39.45 -49.18 -22.82
C PHE A 444 -39.02 -50.26 -21.80
N PRO A 445 -39.95 -51.02 -21.18
CA PRO A 445 -39.63 -52.13 -20.29
C PRO A 445 -39.55 -53.47 -21.06
N TYR A 446 -38.86 -54.45 -20.46
CA TYR A 446 -38.74 -55.88 -20.83
C TYR A 446 -37.68 -56.25 -21.88
N LEU A 447 -36.49 -56.66 -21.41
CA LEU A 447 -35.86 -57.94 -21.77
C LEU A 447 -34.66 -58.22 -20.82
N PRO A 448 -34.34 -59.49 -20.51
CA PRO A 448 -33.36 -59.84 -19.49
C PRO A 448 -31.95 -59.85 -20.10
N ILE A 449 -31.01 -59.11 -19.51
CA ILE A 449 -29.59 -59.23 -19.84
C ILE A 449 -28.93 -59.98 -18.70
N ALA A 450 -28.67 -61.26 -18.94
CA ALA A 450 -27.80 -62.09 -18.11
C ALA A 450 -26.36 -61.59 -18.26
N PHE A 451 -25.72 -61.25 -17.14
CA PHE A 451 -24.26 -61.08 -17.09
C PHE A 451 -23.64 -62.37 -16.58
N GLU A 452 -22.99 -63.08 -17.50
CA GLU A 452 -22.11 -64.20 -17.21
C GLU A 452 -20.82 -63.63 -16.58
N THR A 453 -20.67 -63.85 -15.26
CA THR A 453 -19.42 -63.60 -14.56
C THR A 453 -18.70 -64.92 -14.36
N GLN A 454 -17.55 -65.08 -15.00
CA GLN A 454 -16.64 -66.15 -14.61
C GLN A 454 -16.08 -65.84 -13.21
N GLN A 455 -16.23 -66.85 -12.35
CA GLN A 455 -15.67 -67.06 -11.02
C GLN A 455 -16.56 -66.71 -9.83
N THR A 456 -16.93 -67.80 -9.15
CA THR A 456 -17.49 -67.97 -7.80
C THR A 456 -18.97 -67.67 -7.54
N LYS A 457 -19.74 -68.77 -7.57
CA LYS A 457 -21.06 -68.98 -6.96
C LYS A 457 -21.16 -68.46 -5.52
N ARG A 458 -22.17 -67.63 -5.24
CA ARG A 458 -23.01 -67.72 -4.02
C ARG A 458 -24.32 -66.96 -4.26
N ILE A 459 -25.41 -67.72 -4.32
CA ILE A 459 -26.78 -67.19 -4.26
C ILE A 459 -27.10 -67.05 -2.78
N VAL A 460 -27.47 -65.85 -2.33
CA VAL A 460 -28.03 -65.62 -1.00
C VAL A 460 -29.36 -64.91 -1.18
N TYR A 461 -30.45 -65.57 -0.81
CA TYR A 461 -31.78 -64.99 -0.72
C TYR A 461 -31.91 -64.23 0.60
N PHE A 462 -32.50 -63.04 0.57
CA PHE A 462 -33.06 -62.41 1.78
C PHE A 462 -34.50 -61.99 1.48
N GLU A 463 -35.43 -62.67 2.15
CA GLU A 463 -36.83 -62.26 2.31
C GLU A 463 -36.89 -60.97 3.13
N CYS A 464 -37.70 -60.03 2.67
CA CYS A 464 -38.00 -58.80 3.39
C CYS A 464 -39.36 -58.98 4.08
N SER A 465 -39.36 -59.29 5.37
CA SER A 465 -40.54 -59.22 6.22
C SER A 465 -40.66 -57.81 6.78
N VAL A 466 -41.73 -57.12 6.39
CA VAL A 466 -42.09 -55.77 6.82
C VAL A 466 -42.76 -55.83 8.19
N SER A 467 -42.24 -55.05 9.15
CA SER A 467 -42.99 -54.54 10.31
C SER A 467 -42.43 -53.19 10.72
#